data_AF-A0A0G1YPX6-F1
#
_entry.id   AF-A0A0G1YPX6-F1
#
_cell.length_a   1.000
_cell.length_b   1.000
_cell.length_c   1.000
_cell.angle_alpha   90.00
_cell.angle_beta   90.00
_cell.angle_gamma   90.00
#
_symmetry.space_group_name_H-M   'P 1'
#
loop_
_entity.id
_entity.type
_entity.pdbx_description
1 polymer ?
#
loop_
_entity_poly.entity_id
_entity_poly.type
_entity_poly.pdbx_seq_one_letter_code
_entity_poly.pdbx_strand_id
1 'polypeptide(L)'
;MGKRGPKPKRLISEKWTPELAYAIGLLATDGCLATKVHLVDLTSKDREQLKNFCTCIGLDLKISRKSSGRVGSEKNYLRVQFKNVIFYNFLISIGLTPAKSKTLGALSIPPQFFWDFLRGVYDGDGSSYAYWDPRWRSSYMFYTSFASASRRFVDWIRDEINQRTGVPGHMSTAGIASDAPV
;
A
#
# COMPACT_ATOMS: atom_id res chain seq x y z
N MET A 1 41.11 -5.71 -9.43
CA MET A 1 39.90 -6.01 -8.64
C MET A 1 39.59 -4.81 -7.74
N GLY A 2 38.50 -4.08 -7.98
CA GLY A 2 38.12 -2.92 -7.16
C GLY A 2 37.76 -3.35 -5.73
N LYS A 3 38.14 -2.53 -4.73
CA LYS A 3 37.79 -2.78 -3.32
C LYS A 3 36.27 -2.91 -3.20
N ARG A 4 35.79 -3.98 -2.57
CA ARG A 4 34.35 -4.17 -2.28
C ARG A 4 33.87 -2.96 -1.48
N GLY A 5 32.75 -2.37 -1.91
CA GLY A 5 32.10 -1.28 -1.21
C GLY A 5 31.73 -1.67 0.24
N PRO A 6 31.44 -0.67 1.09
CA PRO A 6 31.09 -0.93 2.49
C PRO A 6 29.88 -1.89 2.58
N LYS A 7 29.91 -2.79 3.57
CA LYS A 7 28.80 -3.71 3.82
C LYS A 7 27.51 -2.92 4.10
N PRO A 8 26.35 -3.32 3.55
CA PRO A 8 25.09 -2.67 3.83
C PRO A 8 24.75 -2.71 5.34
N LYS A 9 24.23 -1.59 5.86
CA LYS A 9 23.76 -1.49 7.25
C LYS A 9 22.29 -1.93 7.34
N ARG A 10 21.97 -2.75 8.33
CA ARG A 10 20.59 -3.12 8.70
C ARG A 10 20.01 -2.00 9.56
N LEU A 11 19.33 -1.06 8.91
CA LEU A 11 18.74 0.12 9.56
C LEU A 11 17.29 -0.12 9.98
N ILE A 12 16.60 -1.04 9.31
CA ILE A 12 15.20 -1.39 9.56
C ILE A 12 15.18 -2.86 9.97
N SER A 13 14.41 -3.20 11.00
CA SER A 13 14.15 -4.58 11.40
C SER A 13 13.14 -5.21 10.44
N GLU A 14 13.47 -6.36 9.88
CA GLU A 14 12.62 -7.16 9.00
C GLU A 14 11.85 -8.24 9.78
N LYS A 15 11.96 -8.23 11.12
CA LYS A 15 11.08 -9.03 11.98
C LYS A 15 9.67 -8.47 11.90
N TRP A 16 8.70 -9.33 11.61
CA TRP A 16 7.32 -8.95 11.55
C TRP A 16 6.80 -8.40 12.89
N THR A 17 6.21 -7.21 12.81
CA THR A 17 5.45 -6.54 13.87
C THR A 17 4.19 -5.92 13.23
N PRO A 18 3.17 -5.54 14.04
CA PRO A 18 2.00 -4.83 13.54
C PRO A 18 2.37 -3.54 12.77
N GLU A 19 3.37 -2.82 13.26
CA GLU A 19 3.85 -1.57 12.65
C GLU A 19 4.49 -1.82 11.28
N LEU A 20 5.35 -2.84 11.18
CA LEU A 20 5.98 -3.20 9.91
C LEU A 20 4.93 -3.65 8.88
N ALA A 21 3.95 -4.45 9.30
CA ALA A 21 2.87 -4.90 8.42
C ALA A 21 2.03 -3.71 7.91
N TYR A 22 1.65 -2.79 8.79
CA TYR A 22 0.98 -1.55 8.41
C TYR A 22 1.81 -0.72 7.40
N ALA A 23 3.11 -0.54 7.66
CA ALA A 23 4.00 0.18 6.75
C ALA A 23 4.11 -0.49 5.37
N ILE A 24 4.10 -1.82 5.31
CA ILE A 24 4.07 -2.57 4.04
C ILE A 24 2.74 -2.36 3.32
N GLY A 25 1.61 -2.27 4.04
CA GLY A 25 0.30 -1.93 3.47
C GLY A 25 0.32 -0.58 2.75
N LEU A 26 0.84 0.47 3.40
CA LEU A 26 1.02 1.78 2.77
C LEU A 26 1.94 1.73 1.54
N LEU A 27 2.99 0.90 1.57
CA LEU A 27 3.87 0.74 0.42
C LEU A 27 3.20 -0.01 -0.74
N ALA A 28 2.27 -0.93 -0.45
CA ALA A 28 1.51 -1.65 -1.46
C ALA A 28 0.61 -0.69 -2.28
N THR A 29 0.06 0.36 -1.67
CA THR A 29 -0.85 1.34 -2.29
C THR A 29 -0.14 2.56 -2.87
N ASP A 30 0.59 3.30 -2.04
CA ASP A 30 1.20 4.59 -2.38
C ASP A 30 2.73 4.54 -2.52
N GLY A 31 3.33 3.41 -2.17
CA GLY A 31 4.77 3.19 -2.28
C GLY A 31 5.30 3.04 -3.71
N CYS A 32 6.57 3.32 -3.92
CA CYS A 32 7.26 3.06 -5.19
C CYS A 32 8.65 2.51 -4.91
N LEU A 33 8.99 1.43 -5.62
CA LEU A 33 10.30 0.78 -5.56
C LEU A 33 11.08 1.09 -6.83
N ALA A 34 12.19 1.81 -6.74
CA ALA A 34 13.06 2.07 -7.89
C ALA A 34 14.26 1.11 -7.91
N THR A 35 14.25 0.20 -8.88
CA THR A 35 15.17 -0.95 -8.99
C THR A 35 16.63 -0.57 -9.05
N LYS A 36 17.01 0.40 -9.89
CA LYS A 36 18.43 0.73 -10.16
C LYS A 36 19.19 1.23 -8.94
N VAL A 37 18.49 1.75 -7.94
CA VAL A 37 19.09 2.45 -6.79
C VAL A 37 18.62 1.93 -5.45
N HIS A 38 17.86 0.82 -5.42
CA HIS A 38 17.24 0.23 -4.22
C HIS A 38 16.53 1.28 -3.35
N LEU A 39 15.80 2.19 -4.01
CA LEU A 39 15.09 3.28 -3.36
C LEU A 39 13.67 2.85 -3.08
N VAL A 40 13.23 3.11 -1.84
CA VAL A 40 11.84 3.06 -1.41
C VAL A 40 11.35 4.51 -1.31
N ASP A 41 10.22 4.80 -1.93
CA ASP A 41 9.51 6.09 -1.90
C ASP A 41 8.09 5.83 -1.41
N LEU A 42 7.59 6.64 -0.48
CA LEU A 42 6.17 6.69 -0.14
C LEU A 42 5.72 8.13 -0.36
N THR A 43 4.67 8.32 -1.16
CA THR A 43 4.10 9.62 -1.49
C THR A 43 2.73 9.74 -0.86
N SER A 44 2.43 10.88 -0.25
CA SER A 44 1.09 11.14 0.27
C SER A 44 0.78 12.63 0.26
N LYS A 45 -0.50 12.98 0.20
CA LYS A 45 -0.97 14.34 0.51
C LYS A 45 -1.08 14.57 2.02
N ASP A 46 -1.23 13.48 2.79
CA ASP A 46 -1.31 13.53 4.25
C ASP A 46 0.08 13.42 4.87
N ARG A 47 0.46 14.43 5.64
CA ARG A 47 1.73 14.46 6.35
C ARG A 47 1.76 13.46 7.51
N GLU A 48 0.63 13.23 8.18
CA GLU A 48 0.55 12.30 9.30
C GLU A 48 0.77 10.86 8.83
N GLN A 49 0.20 10.47 7.69
CA GLN A 49 0.48 9.16 7.08
C GLN A 49 1.98 8.92 6.86
N LEU A 50 2.72 9.92 6.37
CA LEU A 50 4.18 9.83 6.18
C LEU A 50 4.94 9.75 7.52
N LYS A 51 4.50 10.48 8.55
CA LYS A 51 5.09 10.37 9.90
C LYS A 51 4.83 8.99 10.50
N ASN A 52 3.61 8.47 10.37
CA ASN A 52 3.23 7.15 10.85
C ASN A 52 4.09 6.08 10.18
N PHE A 53 4.32 6.19 8.87
CA PHE A 53 5.24 5.31 8.16
C PHE A 53 6.66 5.37 8.73
N CYS A 54 7.22 6.57 8.93
CA CYS A 54 8.55 6.75 9.54
C CYS A 54 8.65 6.10 10.92
N THR A 55 7.65 6.33 11.79
CA THR A 55 7.55 5.72 13.11
C THR A 55 7.50 4.19 13.00
N CYS A 56 6.69 3.65 12.09
CA CYS A 56 6.51 2.21 11.93
C CYS A 56 7.78 1.48 11.48
N ILE A 57 8.61 2.11 10.64
CA ILE A 57 9.88 1.53 10.20
C ILE A 57 11.06 1.89 11.12
N GLY A 58 10.83 2.71 12.14
CA GLY A 58 11.85 3.15 13.10
C GLY A 58 12.92 4.07 12.51
N LEU A 59 12.60 4.87 11.47
CA LEU A 59 13.53 5.80 10.84
C LEU A 59 12.99 7.22 10.85
N ASP A 60 13.80 8.17 11.30
CA ASP A 60 13.54 9.61 11.11
C ASP A 60 13.94 10.03 9.69
N LEU A 61 12.96 10.02 8.78
CA LEU A 61 13.14 10.41 7.39
C LEU A 61 12.61 11.83 7.14
N LYS A 62 13.38 12.59 6.37
CA LYS A 62 12.94 13.91 5.91
C LYS A 62 11.71 13.80 5.00
N ILE A 63 10.59 14.33 5.46
CA ILE A 63 9.41 14.58 4.62
C ILE A 63 9.72 15.76 3.68
N SER A 64 9.67 15.51 2.37
CA SER A 64 10.00 16.48 1.33
C SER A 64 8.86 16.67 0.35
N ARG A 65 8.79 17.83 -0.32
CA ARG A 65 7.81 18.06 -1.38
C ARG A 65 8.19 17.31 -2.65
N LYS A 66 7.22 16.65 -3.29
CA LYS A 66 7.34 15.99 -4.60
C LYS A 66 6.69 16.88 -5.66
N SER A 67 7.44 17.18 -6.72
CA SER A 67 6.90 17.87 -7.90
C SER A 67 6.34 16.82 -8.87
N SER A 68 5.18 17.10 -9.48
CA SER A 68 4.58 16.19 -10.48
C SER A 68 5.29 16.24 -11.84
N GLY A 69 6.36 17.03 -11.98
CA GLY A 69 7.09 17.21 -13.24
C GLY A 69 6.34 18.04 -14.28
N ARG A 70 5.05 18.35 -14.06
CA ARG A 70 4.24 19.23 -14.89
C ARG A 70 4.57 20.68 -14.56
N VAL A 71 5.00 21.45 -15.56
CA VAL A 71 5.25 22.90 -15.42
C VAL A 71 3.95 23.55 -14.92
N GLY A 72 4.03 24.30 -13.82
CA GLY A 72 2.88 24.97 -13.21
C GLY A 72 2.05 24.13 -12.22
N SER A 73 2.36 22.85 -11.98
CA SER A 73 1.67 22.10 -10.92
C SER A 73 2.12 22.57 -9.55
N GLU A 74 1.18 22.93 -8.67
CA GLU A 74 1.47 23.13 -7.26
C GLU A 74 2.12 21.88 -6.65
N LYS A 75 3.12 22.08 -5.78
CA LYS A 75 3.85 21.01 -5.09
C LYS A 75 3.02 20.43 -3.94
N ASN A 76 1.85 19.86 -4.28
CA ASN A 76 0.84 19.44 -3.31
C ASN A 76 1.05 18.03 -2.74
N TYR A 77 2.08 17.33 -3.21
CA TYR A 77 2.42 16.00 -2.70
C TYR A 77 3.66 16.06 -1.82
N LEU A 78 3.59 15.35 -0.70
CA LEU A 78 4.71 15.09 0.19
C LEU A 78 5.24 13.69 -0.09
N ARG A 79 6.49 13.44 0.28
CA ARG A 79 7.09 12.12 0.21
C ARG A 79 8.15 11.91 1.28
N VAL A 80 8.36 10.64 1.60
CA VAL A 80 9.59 10.15 2.23
C VAL A 80 10.27 9.20 1.27
N GLN A 81 11.59 9.24 1.22
CA GLN A 81 12.37 8.35 0.37
C GLN A 81 13.68 7.98 1.05
N PHE A 82 14.13 6.75 0.88
CA PHE A 82 15.38 6.26 1.44
C PHE A 82 15.93 5.08 0.63
N LYS A 83 17.24 4.87 0.72
CA LYS A 83 17.92 3.72 0.10
C LYS A 83 18.34 2.76 1.19
N ASN A 84 17.84 1.54 1.12
CA ASN A 84 18.32 0.44 1.96
C ASN A 84 18.17 -0.86 1.20
N VAL A 85 19.28 -1.42 0.72
CA VAL A 85 19.25 -2.64 -0.10
C VAL A 85 18.71 -3.86 0.65
N ILE A 86 18.93 -3.95 1.97
CA ILE A 86 18.46 -5.08 2.76
C ILE A 86 16.92 -5.03 2.87
N PHE A 87 16.38 -3.89 3.29
CA PHE A 87 14.93 -3.69 3.37
C PHE A 87 14.26 -3.78 2.00
N TYR A 88 14.88 -3.21 0.96
CA TYR A 88 14.40 -3.33 -0.42
C TYR A 88 14.28 -4.79 -0.84
N ASN A 89 15.32 -5.59 -0.61
CA ASN A 89 15.31 -7.01 -0.96
C ASN A 89 14.30 -7.80 -0.12
N PHE A 90 14.10 -7.43 1.14
CA PHE A 90 13.03 -7.97 1.97
C PHE A 90 11.65 -7.71 1.35
N LEU A 91 11.35 -6.46 0.96
CA LEU A 91 10.10 -6.11 0.28
C LEU A 91 9.87 -6.93 -1.00
N ILE A 92 10.91 -7.10 -1.82
CA ILE A 92 10.85 -7.95 -3.02
C ILE A 92 10.56 -9.41 -2.64
N SER A 93 11.24 -9.93 -1.60
CA SER A 93 11.10 -11.33 -1.18
C SER A 93 9.69 -11.66 -0.68
N ILE A 94 8.95 -10.68 -0.17
CA ILE A 94 7.56 -10.86 0.27
C ILE A 94 6.55 -10.56 -0.85
N GLY A 95 7.00 -10.26 -2.07
CA GLY A 95 6.13 -10.04 -3.24
C GLY A 95 5.81 -8.58 -3.57
N LEU A 96 6.34 -7.60 -2.81
CA LEU A 96 6.17 -6.18 -3.16
C LEU A 96 7.19 -5.80 -4.25
N THR A 97 6.70 -5.55 -5.47
CA THR A 97 7.55 -5.38 -6.65
C THR A 97 7.49 -3.96 -7.26
N PRO A 98 8.52 -3.54 -8.02
CA PRO A 98 8.46 -2.35 -8.87
C PRO A 98 7.34 -2.47 -9.90
N ALA A 99 6.84 -1.33 -10.40
CA ALA A 99 5.71 -1.29 -11.34
C ALA A 99 4.46 -2.04 -10.85
N LYS A 100 4.23 -1.99 -9.53
CA LYS A 100 3.15 -2.68 -8.80
C LYS A 100 1.76 -2.62 -9.42
N SER A 101 1.39 -1.52 -10.08
CA SER A 101 0.10 -1.41 -10.78
C SER A 101 -0.09 -2.49 -11.85
N LYS A 102 0.99 -3.12 -12.31
CA LYS A 102 1.00 -4.20 -13.31
C LYS A 102 1.36 -5.57 -12.72
N THR A 103 2.04 -5.61 -11.58
CA THR A 103 2.74 -6.81 -11.10
C THR A 103 2.34 -7.25 -9.69
N LEU A 104 1.68 -6.38 -8.91
CA LEU A 104 1.31 -6.67 -7.52
C LEU A 104 0.32 -7.85 -7.46
N GLY A 105 0.54 -8.79 -6.58
CA GLY A 105 -0.32 -9.95 -6.36
C GLY A 105 -0.37 -10.29 -4.87
N ALA A 106 -0.40 -11.57 -4.53
CA ALA A 106 -0.29 -11.99 -3.14
C ALA A 106 1.06 -11.58 -2.52
N LEU A 107 1.02 -11.09 -1.28
CA LEU A 107 2.21 -10.84 -0.48
C LEU A 107 2.36 -11.91 0.60
N SER A 108 3.59 -12.31 0.89
CA SER A 108 3.92 -13.28 1.95
C SER A 108 3.86 -12.62 3.34
N ILE A 109 2.66 -12.29 3.79
CA ILE A 109 2.39 -11.72 5.12
C ILE A 109 2.04 -12.86 6.10
N PRO A 110 2.67 -12.95 7.28
CA PRO A 110 2.26 -13.94 8.28
C PRO A 110 0.80 -13.74 8.69
N PRO A 111 0.00 -14.81 8.85
CA PRO A 111 -1.44 -14.68 9.03
C PRO A 111 -1.88 -13.77 10.19
N GLN A 112 -1.11 -13.72 11.28
CA GLN A 112 -1.42 -12.89 12.45
C GLN A 112 -1.29 -11.38 12.19
N PHE A 113 -0.55 -10.96 11.16
CA PHE A 113 -0.33 -9.54 10.82
C PHE A 113 -1.14 -9.09 9.60
N PHE A 114 -2.01 -9.95 9.06
CA PHE A 114 -2.80 -9.60 7.88
C PHE A 114 -3.67 -8.36 8.11
N TRP A 115 -4.33 -8.25 9.27
CA TRP A 115 -5.17 -7.10 9.57
C TRP A 115 -4.37 -5.81 9.73
N ASP A 116 -3.15 -5.90 10.26
CA ASP A 116 -2.26 -4.75 10.35
C ASP A 116 -1.81 -4.27 8.97
N PHE A 117 -1.48 -5.20 8.09
CA PHE A 117 -1.23 -4.93 6.68
C PHE A 117 -2.44 -4.30 6.00
N LEU A 118 -3.64 -4.87 6.19
CA LEU A 118 -4.86 -4.39 5.55
C LEU A 118 -5.24 -2.98 5.99
N ARG A 119 -5.00 -2.61 7.25
CA ARG A 119 -5.15 -1.21 7.72
C ARG A 119 -4.26 -0.25 6.93
N GLY A 120 -3.01 -0.64 6.64
CA GLY A 120 -2.12 0.16 5.81
C GLY A 120 -2.62 0.28 4.37
N VAL A 121 -3.18 -0.79 3.80
CA VAL A 121 -3.81 -0.74 2.48
C VAL A 121 -5.04 0.17 2.49
N TYR A 122 -5.85 0.10 3.54
CA TYR A 122 -7.03 0.95 3.70
C TYR A 122 -6.67 2.43 3.79
N ASP A 123 -5.66 2.79 4.59
CA ASP A 123 -5.27 4.19 4.74
C ASP A 123 -4.67 4.79 3.45
N GLY A 124 -4.14 3.95 2.56
CA GLY A 124 -3.60 4.40 1.28
C GLY A 124 -4.65 4.50 0.16
N ASP A 125 -5.26 3.36 -0.21
CA ASP A 125 -6.20 3.24 -1.33
C ASP A 125 -7.60 2.75 -0.90
N GLY A 126 -7.91 2.83 0.40
CA GLY A 126 -9.23 2.50 0.94
C GLY A 126 -10.17 3.69 0.94
N SER A 127 -11.47 3.39 1.02
CA SER A 127 -12.48 4.41 1.31
C SER A 127 -13.65 3.83 2.07
N SER A 128 -14.33 4.68 2.85
CA SER A 128 -15.60 4.35 3.48
C SER A 128 -16.71 5.22 2.94
N TYR A 129 -17.88 4.62 2.77
CA TYR A 129 -19.09 5.30 2.33
C TYR A 129 -20.30 4.65 2.99
N ALA A 130 -21.43 5.35 3.02
CA ALA A 130 -22.65 4.85 3.63
C ALA A 130 -23.88 5.28 2.85
N TYR A 131 -24.87 4.40 2.78
CA TYR A 131 -26.15 4.66 2.12
C TYR A 131 -27.26 3.78 2.71
N TRP A 132 -28.52 4.16 2.46
CA TRP A 132 -29.69 3.33 2.75
C TRP A 132 -29.74 2.19 1.75
N ASP A 133 -29.33 1.00 2.17
CA ASP A 133 -29.25 -0.13 1.26
C ASP A 133 -30.64 -0.73 0.99
N PRO A 134 -31.11 -0.77 -0.28
CA PRO A 134 -32.45 -1.28 -0.58
C PRO A 134 -32.64 -2.76 -0.24
N ARG A 135 -31.55 -3.53 -0.07
CA ARG A 135 -31.59 -4.93 0.39
C ARG A 135 -32.03 -5.03 1.85
N TRP A 136 -31.79 -4.00 2.67
CA TRP A 136 -32.06 -3.99 4.11
C TRP A 136 -32.98 -2.82 4.48
N ARG A 137 -34.29 -3.09 4.52
CA ARG A 137 -35.31 -2.07 4.79
C ARG A 137 -34.99 -1.30 6.07
N SER A 138 -35.03 0.03 5.97
CA SER A 138 -34.77 0.95 7.09
C SER A 138 -33.40 0.77 7.75
N SER A 139 -32.38 0.34 7.00
CA SER A 139 -31.00 0.22 7.50
C SER A 139 -30.05 1.17 6.79
N TYR A 140 -29.36 2.02 7.56
CA TYR A 140 -28.26 2.86 7.07
C TYR A 140 -26.94 2.09 7.22
N MET A 141 -26.35 1.70 6.09
CA MET A 141 -25.24 0.75 6.06
C MET A 141 -23.93 1.46 5.77
N PHE A 142 -22.86 1.04 6.45
CA PHE A 142 -21.49 1.48 6.21
C PHE A 142 -20.73 0.43 5.41
N TYR A 143 -19.94 0.89 4.44
CA TYR A 143 -19.14 0.05 3.56
C TYR A 143 -17.71 0.53 3.55
N THR A 144 -16.80 -0.44 3.50
CA THR A 144 -15.38 -0.23 3.23
C THR A 144 -15.08 -0.77 1.83
N SER A 145 -14.31 -0.02 1.06
CA SER A 145 -13.81 -0.46 -0.25
C SER A 145 -12.30 -0.27 -0.35
N PHE A 146 -11.69 -1.04 -1.23
CA PHE A 146 -10.26 -1.00 -1.55
C PHE A 146 -10.11 -0.83 -3.05
N ALA A 147 -9.24 0.08 -3.49
CA ALA A 147 -8.94 0.29 -4.89
C ALA A 147 -7.52 -0.21 -5.23
N SER A 148 -7.35 -0.77 -6.43
CA SER A 148 -6.02 -1.03 -6.99
C SER A 148 -6.11 -1.22 -8.50
N ALA A 149 -5.07 -0.81 -9.21
CA ALA A 149 -4.91 -1.11 -10.64
C ALA A 149 -4.55 -2.59 -10.89
N SER A 150 -4.07 -3.31 -9.87
CA SER A 150 -3.77 -4.74 -10.01
C SER A 150 -4.95 -5.60 -9.59
N ARG A 151 -5.61 -6.22 -10.57
CA ARG A 151 -6.71 -7.17 -10.32
C ARG A 151 -6.28 -8.34 -9.42
N ARG A 152 -5.07 -8.87 -9.62
CA ARG A 152 -4.52 -9.97 -8.81
C ARG A 152 -4.40 -9.61 -7.33
N PHE A 153 -4.07 -8.35 -7.03
CA PHE A 153 -3.99 -7.87 -5.65
C PHE A 153 -5.37 -7.73 -5.01
N VAL A 154 -6.35 -7.21 -5.76
CA VAL A 154 -7.74 -7.09 -5.27
C VAL A 154 -8.36 -8.45 -5.02
N ASP A 155 -8.20 -9.40 -5.95
CA ASP A 155 -8.70 -10.77 -5.78
C ASP A 155 -8.08 -11.41 -4.52
N TRP A 156 -6.76 -11.29 -4.33
CA TRP A 156 -6.07 -11.82 -3.15
C TRP A 156 -6.59 -11.22 -1.84
N ILE A 157 -6.71 -9.89 -1.74
CA ILE A 157 -7.23 -9.25 -0.52
C ILE A 157 -8.67 -9.69 -0.24
N ARG A 158 -9.50 -9.76 -1.27
CA ARG A 158 -10.90 -10.22 -1.14
C ARG A 158 -10.95 -11.65 -0.59
N ASP A 159 -10.13 -12.54 -1.13
CA ASP A 159 -10.08 -13.94 -0.70
C ASP A 159 -9.58 -14.06 0.75
N GLU A 160 -8.54 -13.31 1.13
CA GLU A 160 -8.04 -13.28 2.51
C GLU A 160 -9.11 -12.75 3.49
N ILE A 161 -9.80 -11.66 3.16
CA ILE A 161 -10.89 -11.11 3.99
C ILE A 161 -12.00 -12.15 4.15
N ASN A 162 -12.45 -12.75 3.04
CA ASN A 162 -13.52 -13.74 3.06
C ASN A 162 -13.14 -14.98 3.87
N GLN A 163 -11.93 -15.52 3.68
CA GLN A 163 -11.45 -16.69 4.44
C GLN A 163 -11.40 -16.43 5.95
N ARG A 164 -11.10 -15.19 6.36
CA ARG A 164 -10.94 -14.83 7.79
C ARG A 164 -12.24 -14.41 8.47
N THR A 165 -13.21 -13.90 7.71
CA THR A 165 -14.44 -13.30 8.27
C THR A 165 -15.72 -13.98 7.84
N GLY A 166 -15.69 -14.78 6.77
CA GLY A 166 -16.87 -15.29 6.09
C GLY A 166 -17.67 -14.22 5.34
N VAL A 167 -17.19 -12.97 5.28
CA VAL A 167 -17.90 -11.86 4.61
C VAL A 167 -17.49 -11.80 3.13
N PRO A 168 -18.43 -12.04 2.19
CA PRO A 168 -18.13 -11.93 0.78
C PRO A 168 -17.98 -10.46 0.35
N GLY A 169 -16.88 -10.13 -0.31
CA GLY A 169 -16.71 -8.82 -0.97
C GLY A 169 -17.32 -8.79 -2.37
N HIS A 170 -17.77 -7.62 -2.83
CA HIS A 170 -18.10 -7.36 -4.24
C HIS A 170 -16.92 -6.65 -4.94
N MET A 171 -16.75 -6.88 -6.23
CA MET A 171 -15.73 -6.21 -7.04
C MET A 171 -16.37 -5.52 -8.25
N SER A 172 -15.94 -4.29 -8.48
CA SER A 172 -16.31 -3.49 -9.64
C SER A 172 -15.07 -2.85 -10.26
N THR A 173 -15.15 -2.49 -11.54
CA THR A 173 -14.11 -1.76 -12.26
C THR A 173 -14.48 -0.30 -12.38
N ALA A 174 -13.53 0.60 -12.12
CA ALA A 174 -13.73 2.03 -12.37
C ALA A 174 -13.51 2.32 -13.88
N GLY A 175 -14.61 2.52 -14.63
CA GLY A 175 -14.57 3.04 -16.01
C GLY A 175 -15.40 2.23 -17.02
N ILE A 176 -16.37 2.94 -17.62
CA ILE A 176 -17.44 2.56 -18.56
C ILE A 176 -18.46 1.58 -17.98
N ALA A 177 -19.62 2.15 -17.62
CA ALA A 177 -20.88 1.43 -17.63
C ALA A 177 -21.02 0.76 -19.01
N SER A 178 -20.86 -0.56 -19.05
CA SER A 178 -21.56 -1.31 -20.09
C SER A 178 -23.02 -1.28 -19.68
N ASP A 179 -23.86 -0.80 -20.60
CA ASP A 179 -25.30 -0.72 -20.44
C ASP A 179 -25.82 -1.98 -19.74
N ALA A 180 -26.43 -1.80 -18.58
CA ALA A 180 -27.27 -2.83 -17.98
C ALA A 180 -28.41 -3.10 -18.97
N PRO A 181 -28.69 -4.35 -19.35
CA PRO A 181 -29.88 -4.64 -20.12
C PRO A 181 -31.11 -4.32 -19.25
N VAL A 182 -32.06 -3.64 -19.88
CA VAL A 182 -33.40 -3.31 -19.38
C VAL A 182 -34.10 -4.56 -18.83
#